data_AF-A0A966QXU1-F1
#
_entry.id   AF-A0A966QXU1-F1
#
_cell.length_a   1.000
_cell.length_b   1.000
_cell.length_c   1.000
_cell.angle_alpha   90.00
_cell.angle_beta   90.00
_cell.angle_gamma   90.00
#
_symmetry.space_group_name_H-M   'P 1'
#
loop_
_entity.id
_entity.type
_entity.pdbx_description
1 polymer ?
#
loop_
_entity_poly.entity_id
_entity_poly.type
_entity_poly.pdbx_seq_one_letter_code
_entity_poly.pdbx_strand_id
1 'polypeptide(L)'
;MLTQFYEYFQLYNTPQEVRSECNALTVVNIGTTTAILDGLEIAPGAQYVSTGNENEINMTRYRLSFTGAGNDIVLVIRKIYK
;
A
#
# COMPACT_ATOMS: atom_id res chain seq x y z
N MET A 1 26.47 12.90 -3.62
CA MET A 1 26.10 11.91 -2.59
C MET A 1 25.10 10.98 -3.25
N LEU A 2 25.26 9.66 -3.16
CA LEU A 2 24.28 8.70 -3.67
C LEU A 2 23.21 8.51 -2.60
N THR A 3 21.99 8.95 -2.88
CA THR A 3 20.85 8.72 -2.00
C THR A 3 20.56 7.22 -1.92
N GLN A 4 20.48 6.67 -0.71
CA GLN A 4 20.11 5.27 -0.49
C GLN A 4 18.62 5.19 -0.15
N PHE A 5 18.00 4.03 -0.40
CA PHE A 5 16.62 3.79 0.04
C PHE A 5 16.44 2.34 0.51
N TYR A 6 15.44 2.17 1.38
CA TYR A 6 14.98 0.87 1.86
C TYR A 6 13.56 0.61 1.40
N GLU A 7 13.25 -0.67 1.20
CA GLU A 7 11.89 -1.14 0.90
C GLU A 7 11.43 -2.11 1.98
N TYR A 8 10.20 -1.90 2.47
CA TYR A 8 9.54 -2.77 3.42
C TYR A 8 8.30 -3.37 2.79
N PHE A 9 8.17 -4.69 2.87
CA PHE A 9 7.07 -5.46 2.29
C PHE A 9 6.19 -6.01 3.40
N GLN A 10 4.89 -5.76 3.34
CA GLN A 10 3.93 -6.23 4.33
C GLN A 10 2.66 -6.74 3.66
N LEU A 11 2.24 -7.94 4.05
CA LEU A 11 0.98 -8.54 3.60
C LEU A 11 -0.15 -8.23 4.57
N TYR A 12 -1.31 -7.92 4.01
CA TYR A 12 -2.55 -7.76 4.74
C TYR A 12 -3.64 -8.62 4.10
N ASN A 13 -4.37 -9.35 4.94
CA ASN A 13 -5.43 -10.26 4.54
C ASN A 13 -6.72 -10.09 5.36
N THR A 14 -6.80 -9.01 6.11
CA THR A 14 -7.99 -8.61 6.88
C THR A 14 -8.15 -7.09 6.81
N PRO A 15 -9.38 -6.55 6.90
CA PRO A 15 -9.61 -5.11 6.96
C PRO A 15 -8.87 -4.47 8.13
N GLN A 16 -8.13 -3.38 7.88
CA GLN A 16 -7.35 -2.67 8.90
C GLN A 16 -6.90 -1.27 8.44
N GLU A 17 -6.28 -0.52 9.35
CA GLU A 17 -5.57 0.72 9.01
C GLU A 17 -4.17 0.39 8.45
N VAL A 18 -3.83 0.96 7.30
CA VAL A 18 -2.50 0.93 6.70
C VAL A 18 -1.85 2.30 6.89
N ARG A 19 -0.84 2.36 7.75
CA ARG A 19 -0.04 3.58 7.94
C ARG A 19 1.06 3.66 6.89
N SER A 20 1.18 4.80 6.23
CA SER A 20 2.21 5.03 5.22
C SER A 20 3.58 5.12 5.87
N GLU A 21 3.81 6.18 6.66
CA GLU A 21 5.06 6.46 7.38
C GLU A 21 6.32 6.25 6.52
N CYS A 22 6.23 6.66 5.25
CA CYS A 22 7.26 6.43 4.24
C CYS A 22 7.24 7.54 3.17
N ASN A 23 8.23 7.56 2.28
CA ASN A 23 8.29 8.52 1.19
C ASN A 23 7.35 8.15 0.03
N ALA A 24 7.25 6.86 -0.29
CA ALA A 24 6.30 6.37 -1.30
C ALA A 24 5.68 5.04 -0.86
N LEU A 25 4.38 4.90 -1.13
CA LEU A 25 3.58 3.72 -0.79
C LEU A 25 3.06 3.09 -2.08
N THR A 26 3.25 1.79 -2.24
CA THR A 26 2.58 0.99 -3.28
C THR A 26 1.72 -0.07 -2.62
N VAL A 27 0.46 -0.16 -3.05
CA VAL A 27 -0.52 -1.12 -2.54
C VAL A 27 -0.96 -1.97 -3.72
N VAL A 28 -0.55 -3.24 -3.73
CA VAL A 28 -0.85 -4.19 -4.81
C VAL A 28 -1.88 -5.18 -4.30
N ASN A 29 -2.99 -5.33 -5.03
CA ASN A 29 -3.95 -6.39 -4.73
C ASN A 29 -3.51 -7.69 -5.43
N ILE A 30 -2.99 -8.63 -4.66
CA ILE A 30 -2.55 -9.94 -5.15
C ILE A 30 -3.56 -11.05 -4.83
N GLY A 31 -4.69 -10.69 -4.23
CA GLY A 31 -5.80 -11.58 -3.92
C GLY A 31 -6.75 -11.77 -5.10
N THR A 32 -7.92 -12.32 -4.82
CA THR A 32 -9.00 -12.51 -5.80
C THR A 32 -10.24 -11.68 -5.52
N THR A 33 -10.34 -11.04 -4.35
CA THR A 33 -11.36 -10.04 -4.03
C THR A 33 -10.91 -8.64 -4.40
N THR A 34 -11.84 -7.68 -4.54
CA THR A 34 -11.49 -6.28 -4.74
C THR A 34 -11.10 -5.66 -3.40
N ALA A 35 -9.91 -5.04 -3.33
CA ALA A 35 -9.50 -4.26 -2.18
C ALA A 35 -10.03 -2.83 -2.29
N ILE A 36 -10.44 -2.25 -1.16
CA ILE A 36 -10.92 -0.87 -1.05
C ILE A 36 -9.95 -0.13 -0.14
N LEU A 37 -9.30 0.90 -0.65
CA LEU A 37 -8.36 1.75 0.09
C LEU A 37 -8.90 3.17 0.16
N ASP A 38 -9.40 3.60 1.32
CA ASP A 38 -10.10 4.89 1.51
C ASP A 38 -11.23 5.14 0.49
N GLY A 39 -11.95 4.09 0.12
CA GLY A 39 -13.03 4.15 -0.86
C GLY A 39 -12.58 4.00 -2.32
N LEU A 40 -11.27 3.95 -2.60
CA LEU A 40 -10.73 3.64 -3.91
C LEU A 40 -10.69 2.13 -4.13
N GLU A 41 -11.25 1.66 -5.24
CA GLU A 41 -11.19 0.26 -5.65
C GLU A 41 -9.83 -0.10 -6.27
N ILE A 42 -9.23 -1.17 -5.78
CA ILE A 42 -8.04 -1.80 -6.34
C ILE A 42 -8.46 -3.22 -6.75
N ALA A 43 -8.76 -3.40 -8.02
CA ALA A 43 -9.15 -4.70 -8.59
C ALA A 43 -8.04 -5.76 -8.41
N PRO A 44 -8.37 -7.06 -8.42
CA PRO A 44 -7.36 -8.13 -8.41
C PRO A 44 -6.29 -7.93 -9.49
N GLY A 45 -5.01 -8.00 -9.10
CA GLY A 45 -3.87 -7.76 -9.99
C GLY A 45 -3.55 -6.29 -10.26
N ALA A 46 -4.37 -5.35 -9.77
CA ALA A 46 -4.11 -3.92 -9.90
C ALA A 46 -3.30 -3.38 -8.71
N GLN A 47 -2.79 -2.15 -8.87
CA GLN A 47 -2.06 -1.44 -7.83
C GLN A 47 -2.49 0.02 -7.70
N TYR A 48 -2.43 0.52 -6.47
CA TYR A 48 -2.44 1.93 -6.15
C TYR A 48 -1.03 2.39 -5.78
N VAL A 49 -0.64 3.58 -6.22
CA VAL A 49 0.68 4.15 -5.93
C VAL A 49 0.50 5.57 -5.40
N SER A 50 0.97 5.81 -4.18
CA SER A 50 1.21 7.14 -3.65
C SER A 50 2.69 7.46 -3.82
N THR A 51 3.02 8.27 -4.82
CA THR A 51 4.38 8.77 -5.04
C THR A 51 4.78 9.80 -3.98
N GLY A 52 6.07 10.00 -3.79
CA GLY A 52 6.62 11.10 -2.99
C GLY A 52 8.12 11.24 -3.18
N ASN A 53 8.67 12.35 -2.71
CA ASN A 53 10.07 12.72 -2.91
C ASN A 53 10.97 12.31 -1.73
N GLU A 54 12.30 12.38 -1.93
CA GLU A 54 13.33 12.04 -0.94
C GLU A 54 13.16 12.76 0.41
N ASN A 55 12.76 14.03 0.36
CA ASN A 55 12.62 14.88 1.55
C ASN A 55 11.16 14.98 2.05
N GLU A 56 10.28 14.09 1.59
CA GLU A 56 8.85 14.11 1.94
C GLU A 56 8.44 12.81 2.61
N ILE A 57 7.94 12.90 3.84
CA ILE A 57 7.36 11.75 4.54
C ILE A 57 5.83 11.84 4.46
N ASN A 58 5.24 10.84 3.82
CA ASN A 58 3.80 10.64 3.79
C ASN A 58 3.33 10.01 5.11
N MET A 59 2.49 10.74 5.84
CA MET A 59 1.88 10.30 7.11
C MET A 59 0.42 9.86 6.97
N THR A 60 -0.09 9.74 5.75
CA THR A 60 -1.47 9.32 5.47
C THR A 60 -1.75 7.95 6.06
N ARG A 61 -2.93 7.82 6.66
CA ARG A 61 -3.49 6.58 7.19
C ARG A 61 -4.63 6.16 6.30
N TYR A 62 -4.46 5.02 5.64
CA TYR A 62 -5.47 4.47 4.75
C TYR A 62 -6.32 3.45 5.48
N ARG A 63 -7.62 3.45 5.23
CA ARG A 63 -8.53 2.39 5.63
C ARG A 63 -8.59 1.34 4.52
N LEU A 64 -8.08 0.15 4.81
CA LEU A 64 -8.15 -1.02 3.94
C LEU A 64 -9.37 -1.87 4.32
N SER A 65 -10.16 -2.25 3.32
CA SER A 65 -11.18 -3.28 3.41
C SER A 65 -11.24 -4.09 2.12
N PHE A 66 -12.03 -5.17 2.10
CA PHE A 66 -12.18 -6.05 0.95
C PHE A 66 -13.66 -6.27 0.64
N THR A 67 -13.99 -6.51 -0.63
CA THR A 67 -15.36 -6.78 -1.07
C THR A 67 -15.39 -7.90 -2.12
N GLY A 68 -16.45 -8.70 -2.07
CA GLY A 68 -16.64 -9.89 -2.91
C GLY A 68 -16.27 -11.20 -2.22
N ALA A 69 -16.32 -12.29 -2.98
CA ALA A 69 -15.93 -13.62 -2.51
C ALA A 69 -14.55 -14.00 -3.05
N GLY A 70 -13.69 -14.61 -2.22
CA GLY A 70 -12.35 -15.02 -2.61
C GLY A 70 -11.32 -14.86 -1.50
N ASN A 71 -10.06 -14.72 -1.90
CA ASN A 71 -8.94 -14.50 -1.00
C ASN A 71 -8.62 -13.01 -0.91
N ASP A 72 -8.72 -12.47 0.30
CA ASP A 72 -8.33 -11.10 0.64
C ASP A 72 -6.82 -11.04 0.83
N ILE A 73 -6.08 -10.49 -0.14
CA ILE A 73 -4.63 -10.36 -0.02
C ILE A 73 -4.13 -9.09 -0.72
N VAL A 74 -3.53 -8.20 0.05
CA VAL A 74 -2.85 -7.01 -0.45
C VAL A 74 -1.40 -7.01 0.04
N LEU A 75 -0.48 -6.71 -0.87
CA LEU A 75 0.91 -6.42 -0.57
C LEU A 75 1.12 -4.91 -0.52
N VAL A 76 1.59 -4.42 0.62
CA VAL A 76 1.99 -3.04 0.82
C VAL A 76 3.51 -2.93 0.80
N ILE A 77 4.02 -2.08 -0.07
CA ILE A 77 5.44 -1.80 -0.25
C ILE A 77 5.67 -0.34 0.17
N ARG A 78 6.58 -0.13 1.12
CA ARG A 78 6.97 1.19 1.62
C ARG A 78 8.40 1.48 1.24
N LYS A 79 8.63 2.60 0.54
CA LYS A 79 9.97 3.10 0.21
C LYS A 79 10.36 4.24 1.15
N ILE A 80 11.52 4.14 1.78
CA ILE A 80 12.06 5.16 2.69
C ILE A 80 13.46 5.55 2.22
N TYR A 81 13.69 6.83 1.95
CA TYR A 81 15.02 7.36 1.63
C TYR A 81 15.84 7.58 2.91
N LYS A 82 17.17 7.43 2.82
CA LYS A 82 18.10 7.57 3.94
C LYS A 82 19.41 8.23 3.52
#